data_AF-A0A950KV90-F1
#
_entry.id   AF-A0A950KV90-F1
#
_cell.length_a   1.000
_cell.length_b   1.000
_cell.length_c   1.000
_cell.angle_alpha   90.00
_cell.angle_beta   90.00
_cell.angle_gamma   90.00
#
_symmetry.space_group_name_H-M   'P 1'
#
loop_
_entity.id
_entity.type
_entity.pdbx_description
1 polymer ?
#
loop_
_entity_poly.entity_id
_entity_poly.type
_entity_poly.pdbx_seq_one_letter_code
_entity_poly.pdbx_strand_id
1 'polypeptide(L)'
;SKAFLASCYASRGLKMRFTSGSGAEVLMGASEGKSMLYLEARCIALTRAAGAQGVQNGGIDGVNVTASVPDGMREVIAENLCVMLHDLESCTGNDTLMSASDIRRTAHTFPLLLAGTDFLFSGFGSVPAYDNAFGPSNMNAEDLDDYLVVQRDWGFEGGLRWRDDADLVAVRRRAAEACRAVFEALGLAEFSDEDVDACVRAHGSLDVPALPPELPEVASERVMDAGLTALDAVGALHERGYELEAERVLEMIRQRLLGDVLQTSAILNEDLQVLSSLTDPNDYAGPGTGYRMAPDRRNEVARVRNVWSAADLALEQTRSEGCVLLRDNGPALRGERADEVVIGLSPAFGRDIWVALNGMTVAEVLRAVLAGVEAEGLAARLIRVRRSIDLGSIGSTAARLSGSGLSVGLQAKGTALIHRADLPPLANLELLSIAPRITPELYRQLGCNAARYAKGLVPEPLLLPESSEPLGPRYHARVVALVATERRLAENADPIELGAAWPT
;
A
#
# COMPACT_ATOMS: atom_id res chain seq x y z
N SER A 1 8.20 -45.01 -5.05
CA SER A 1 9.44 -44.19 -5.12
C SER A 1 9.36 -42.93 -4.28
N LYS A 2 8.32 -42.07 -4.41
CA LYS A 2 8.21 -40.81 -3.66
C LYS A 2 8.25 -40.95 -2.12
N ALA A 3 7.57 -41.93 -1.54
CA ALA A 3 7.65 -42.20 -0.09
C ALA A 3 9.08 -42.55 0.37
N PHE A 4 9.80 -43.35 -0.42
CA PHE A 4 11.22 -43.65 -0.17
C PHE A 4 12.08 -42.39 -0.28
N LEU A 5 11.83 -41.53 -1.27
CA LEU A 5 12.52 -40.24 -1.41
C LEU A 5 12.27 -39.33 -0.20
N ALA A 6 11.03 -39.26 0.32
CA ALA A 6 10.73 -38.52 1.55
C ALA A 6 11.58 -39.02 2.73
N SER A 7 11.68 -40.35 2.89
CA SER A 7 12.54 -40.96 3.91
C SER A 7 14.02 -40.64 3.67
N CYS A 8 14.47 -40.55 2.42
CA CYS A 8 15.84 -40.15 2.11
C CYS A 8 16.16 -38.71 2.55
N TYR A 9 15.24 -37.76 2.36
CA TYR A 9 15.39 -36.39 2.87
C TYR A 9 15.44 -36.37 4.41
N ALA A 10 14.48 -37.05 5.06
CA ALA A 10 14.42 -37.14 6.51
C ALA A 10 15.68 -37.79 7.10
N SER A 11 16.24 -38.83 6.47
CA SER A 11 17.47 -39.48 6.93
C SER A 11 18.73 -38.61 6.79
N ARG A 12 18.62 -37.43 6.17
CA ARG A 12 19.68 -36.39 6.10
C ARG A 12 19.28 -35.15 6.89
N GLY A 13 18.22 -35.21 7.70
CA GLY A 13 17.76 -34.09 8.49
C GLY A 13 17.17 -32.94 7.66
N LEU A 14 16.77 -33.21 6.42
CA LEU A 14 16.26 -32.18 5.52
C LEU A 14 14.74 -32.12 5.61
N LYS A 15 14.22 -30.96 6.05
CA LYS A 15 12.80 -30.66 5.95
C LYS A 15 12.38 -30.75 4.49
N MET A 16 11.24 -31.38 4.26
CA MET A 16 10.67 -31.54 2.93
C MET A 16 9.15 -31.59 3.02
N ARG A 17 8.50 -31.36 1.89
CA ARG A 17 7.07 -31.55 1.70
C ARG A 17 6.83 -32.16 0.32
N PHE A 18 5.66 -32.75 0.12
CA PHE A 18 5.22 -33.07 -1.24
C PHE A 18 4.58 -31.86 -1.89
N THR A 19 4.47 -31.91 -3.21
CA THR A 19 3.74 -30.92 -4.01
C THR A 19 2.69 -31.69 -4.81
N SER A 20 1.46 -31.20 -4.75
CA SER A 20 0.31 -31.66 -5.55
C SER A 20 -0.55 -30.44 -5.91
N GLY A 21 -1.72 -30.64 -6.51
CA GLY A 21 -2.60 -29.53 -6.87
C GLY A 21 -3.65 -29.93 -7.90
N SER A 22 -4.87 -29.42 -7.72
CA SER A 22 -5.95 -29.64 -8.70
C SER A 22 -5.53 -29.23 -10.12
N GLY A 23 -5.92 -30.05 -11.09
CA GLY A 23 -5.72 -29.77 -12.52
C GLY A 23 -4.47 -30.39 -13.12
N ALA A 24 -3.51 -30.85 -12.31
CA ALA A 24 -2.28 -31.49 -12.79
C ALA A 24 -2.56 -32.70 -13.70
N GLU A 25 -3.43 -33.63 -13.29
CA GLU A 25 -3.72 -34.84 -14.08
C GLU A 25 -4.50 -34.53 -15.37
N VAL A 26 -5.30 -33.46 -15.37
CA VAL A 26 -5.98 -32.99 -16.57
C VAL A 26 -4.96 -32.41 -17.54
N LEU A 27 -4.03 -31.58 -17.06
CA LEU A 27 -2.94 -31.00 -17.85
C LEU A 27 -2.02 -32.09 -18.44
N MET A 28 -1.78 -33.16 -17.68
CA MET A 28 -1.01 -34.32 -18.11
C MET A 28 -1.82 -35.32 -18.97
N GLY A 29 -3.11 -35.08 -19.20
CA GLY A 29 -3.97 -35.88 -20.09
C GLY A 29 -4.45 -37.23 -19.50
N ALA A 30 -4.39 -37.41 -18.17
CA ALA A 30 -4.66 -38.69 -17.51
C ALA A 30 -5.61 -38.55 -16.30
N SER A 31 -6.73 -37.83 -16.46
CA SER A 31 -7.69 -37.55 -15.37
C SER A 31 -8.60 -38.73 -14.97
N GLU A 32 -8.55 -39.86 -15.67
CA GLU A 32 -9.35 -41.07 -15.39
C GLU A 32 -10.87 -40.83 -15.28
N GLY A 33 -11.39 -39.76 -15.91
CA GLY A 33 -12.80 -39.36 -15.82
C GLY A 33 -13.24 -38.95 -14.41
N LYS A 34 -12.32 -38.40 -13.60
CA LYS A 34 -12.59 -37.95 -12.23
C LYS A 34 -12.51 -36.42 -12.13
N SER A 35 -13.10 -35.85 -11.09
CA SER A 35 -12.97 -34.41 -10.80
C SER A 35 -11.55 -34.10 -10.31
N MET A 36 -11.11 -32.86 -10.51
CA MET A 36 -9.81 -32.39 -10.06
C MET A 36 -9.67 -32.49 -8.54
N LEU A 37 -10.68 -32.06 -7.79
CA LEU A 37 -10.69 -32.20 -6.32
C LEU A 37 -10.62 -33.66 -5.84
N TYR A 38 -11.23 -34.62 -6.53
CA TYR A 38 -11.12 -36.04 -6.16
C TYR A 38 -9.69 -36.56 -6.35
N LEU A 39 -9.06 -36.21 -7.46
CA LEU A 39 -7.69 -36.63 -7.74
C LEU A 39 -6.72 -35.99 -6.74
N GLU A 40 -6.91 -34.71 -6.43
CA GLU A 40 -6.11 -34.02 -5.42
C GLU A 40 -6.31 -34.61 -4.02
N ALA A 41 -7.53 -34.97 -3.63
CA ALA A 41 -7.76 -35.69 -2.37
C ALA A 41 -6.99 -37.03 -2.29
N ARG A 42 -6.80 -37.73 -3.42
CA ARG A 42 -5.93 -38.92 -3.46
C ARG A 42 -4.46 -38.55 -3.26
N CYS A 43 -4.00 -37.46 -3.86
CA CYS A 43 -2.63 -36.95 -3.67
C CYS A 43 -2.35 -36.59 -2.21
N ILE A 44 -3.29 -35.92 -1.54
CA ILE A 44 -3.19 -35.56 -0.13
C ILE A 44 -3.16 -36.83 0.75
N ALA A 45 -4.07 -37.78 0.49
CA ALA A 45 -4.08 -39.06 1.21
C ALA A 45 -2.78 -39.86 1.02
N LEU A 46 -2.22 -39.87 -0.19
CA LEU A 46 -0.92 -40.48 -0.48
C LEU A 46 0.22 -39.78 0.26
N THR A 47 0.16 -38.45 0.38
CA THR A 47 1.16 -37.68 1.13
C THR A 47 1.13 -38.04 2.61
N ARG A 48 -0.06 -38.08 3.23
CA ARG A 48 -0.23 -38.53 4.61
C ARG A 48 0.28 -39.96 4.79
N ALA A 49 -0.08 -40.87 3.87
CA ALA A 49 0.36 -42.26 3.91
C ALA A 49 1.88 -42.43 3.74
N ALA A 50 2.54 -41.53 3.03
CA ALA A 50 3.99 -41.51 2.87
C ALA A 50 4.74 -41.03 4.13
N GLY A 51 4.02 -40.53 5.15
CA GLY A 51 4.63 -39.97 6.37
C GLY A 51 5.31 -38.63 6.15
N ALA A 52 4.96 -37.90 5.08
CA ALA A 52 5.44 -36.53 4.89
C ALA A 52 4.71 -35.58 5.86
N GLN A 53 5.42 -34.56 6.34
CA GLN A 53 4.89 -33.60 7.30
C GLN A 53 3.98 -32.54 6.68
N GLY A 54 4.07 -32.33 5.36
CA GLY A 54 3.41 -31.21 4.69
C GLY A 54 3.19 -31.40 3.19
N VAL A 55 2.36 -30.50 2.64
CA VAL A 55 1.97 -30.43 1.24
C VAL A 55 2.02 -28.98 0.77
N GLN A 56 2.61 -28.74 -0.39
CA GLN A 56 2.32 -27.59 -1.23
C GLN A 56 1.23 -27.95 -2.23
N ASN A 57 0.04 -27.38 -2.08
CA ASN A 57 -1.09 -27.54 -3.01
C ASN A 57 -1.84 -26.23 -3.21
N GLY A 58 -3.07 -26.27 -3.73
CA GLY A 58 -3.80 -25.07 -4.13
C GLY A 58 -3.65 -24.82 -5.64
N GLY A 59 -3.78 -25.88 -6.44
CA GLY A 59 -3.63 -25.83 -7.90
C GLY A 59 -2.18 -25.83 -8.38
N ILE A 60 -1.31 -24.97 -7.82
CA ILE A 60 0.09 -24.78 -8.29
C ILE A 60 0.08 -24.53 -9.80
N ASP A 61 0.85 -25.29 -10.59
CA ASP A 61 0.88 -25.19 -12.05
C ASP A 61 -0.48 -25.57 -12.69
N GLY A 62 -1.27 -26.41 -12.01
CA GLY A 62 -2.61 -26.82 -12.42
C GLY A 62 -3.69 -25.76 -12.20
N VAL A 63 -3.39 -24.66 -11.48
CA VAL A 63 -4.38 -23.62 -11.12
C VAL A 63 -5.07 -23.03 -12.34
N ASN A 64 -4.37 -22.90 -13.47
CA ASN A 64 -4.94 -22.37 -14.70
C ASN A 64 -5.99 -23.29 -15.33
N VAL A 65 -5.85 -24.61 -15.15
CA VAL A 65 -6.87 -25.58 -15.53
C VAL A 65 -8.05 -25.48 -14.58
N THR A 66 -7.81 -25.50 -13.28
CA THR A 66 -8.87 -25.41 -12.27
C THR A 66 -9.65 -24.10 -12.38
N ALA A 67 -8.97 -22.99 -12.64
CA ALA A 67 -9.59 -21.68 -12.86
C ALA A 67 -10.40 -21.55 -14.15
N SER A 68 -10.28 -22.49 -15.09
CA SER A 68 -11.02 -22.43 -16.35
C SER A 68 -12.46 -22.96 -16.24
N VAL A 69 -12.82 -23.61 -15.12
CA VAL A 69 -14.13 -24.26 -14.93
C VAL A 69 -14.96 -23.60 -13.83
N PRO A 70 -16.31 -23.76 -13.85
CA PRO A 70 -17.17 -23.32 -12.76
C PRO A 70 -16.72 -23.90 -11.42
N ASP A 71 -16.86 -23.10 -10.36
CA ASP A 71 -16.49 -23.47 -8.98
C ASP A 71 -15.00 -23.84 -8.76
N GLY A 72 -14.14 -23.74 -9.76
CA GLY A 72 -12.73 -24.16 -9.63
C GLY A 72 -11.97 -23.45 -8.52
N MET A 73 -12.15 -22.15 -8.34
CA MET A 73 -11.51 -21.42 -7.23
C MET A 73 -12.04 -21.84 -5.86
N ARG A 74 -13.28 -22.33 -5.77
CA ARG A 74 -13.79 -22.96 -4.56
C ARG A 74 -13.11 -24.32 -4.33
N GLU A 75 -12.86 -25.09 -5.39
CA GLU A 75 -12.12 -26.36 -5.29
C GLU A 75 -10.68 -26.15 -4.82
N VAL A 76 -9.99 -25.11 -5.31
CA VAL A 76 -8.64 -24.74 -4.85
C VAL A 76 -8.61 -24.40 -3.35
N ILE A 77 -9.65 -23.75 -2.83
CA ILE A 77 -9.75 -23.52 -1.38
C ILE A 77 -10.05 -24.83 -0.64
N ALA A 78 -10.89 -25.69 -1.21
CA ALA A 78 -11.27 -26.96 -0.59
C ALA A 78 -10.11 -27.97 -0.48
N GLU A 79 -9.21 -28.02 -1.47
CA GLU A 79 -8.02 -28.89 -1.38
C GLU A 79 -7.04 -28.43 -0.29
N ASN A 80 -6.88 -27.12 -0.08
CA ASN A 80 -6.07 -26.58 1.00
C ASN A 80 -6.66 -26.96 2.37
N LEU A 81 -7.98 -26.82 2.53
CA LEU A 81 -8.68 -27.29 3.72
C LEU A 81 -8.53 -28.80 3.94
N CYS A 82 -8.53 -29.59 2.86
CA CYS A 82 -8.33 -31.04 2.92
C CYS A 82 -6.95 -31.40 3.49
N VAL A 83 -5.89 -30.66 3.12
CA VAL A 83 -4.54 -30.82 3.72
C VAL A 83 -4.58 -30.60 5.23
N MET A 84 -5.17 -29.49 5.67
CA MET A 84 -5.26 -29.16 7.10
C MET A 84 -6.08 -30.19 7.89
N LEU A 85 -7.18 -30.67 7.32
CA LEU A 85 -8.00 -31.74 7.93
C LEU A 85 -7.26 -33.08 8.03
N HIS A 86 -6.22 -33.27 7.23
CA HIS A 86 -5.31 -34.41 7.30
C HIS A 86 -4.11 -34.20 8.22
N ASP A 87 -4.08 -33.10 9.00
CA ASP A 87 -3.03 -32.80 9.97
C ASP A 87 -1.65 -32.73 9.29
N LEU A 88 -1.62 -32.09 8.12
CA LEU A 88 -0.42 -31.81 7.32
C LEU A 88 -0.19 -30.30 7.28
N GLU A 89 1.08 -29.89 7.25
CA GLU A 89 1.48 -28.52 6.94
C GLU A 89 0.93 -28.13 5.57
N SER A 90 0.25 -26.99 5.51
CA SER A 90 -0.44 -26.48 4.33
C SER A 90 0.29 -25.26 3.77
N CYS A 91 0.99 -25.47 2.65
CA CYS A 91 1.57 -24.40 1.84
C CYS A 91 0.65 -24.12 0.64
N THR A 92 -0.17 -23.08 0.75
CA THR A 92 -1.44 -22.99 0.01
C THR A 92 -1.37 -22.32 -1.36
N GLY A 93 -0.36 -22.66 -2.15
CA GLY A 93 -0.26 -22.22 -3.54
C GLY A 93 -0.10 -20.71 -3.61
N ASN A 94 -1.00 -20.06 -4.36
CA ASN A 94 -0.92 -18.64 -4.69
C ASN A 94 0.43 -18.26 -5.36
N ASP A 95 1.13 -19.24 -5.90
CA ASP A 95 2.48 -19.16 -6.44
C ASP A 95 2.52 -19.20 -7.98
N THR A 96 1.35 -19.29 -8.60
CA THR A 96 1.18 -19.25 -10.05
C THR A 96 0.10 -18.23 -10.42
N LEU A 97 0.39 -17.37 -11.39
CA LEU A 97 -0.54 -16.37 -11.89
C LEU A 97 -1.72 -17.03 -12.60
N MET A 98 -2.91 -16.90 -12.00
CA MET A 98 -4.13 -17.53 -12.49
C MET A 98 -5.04 -16.62 -13.34
N SER A 99 -4.76 -15.31 -13.34
CA SER A 99 -5.53 -14.32 -14.11
C SER A 99 -4.74 -13.04 -14.33
N ALA A 100 -4.94 -12.42 -15.50
CA ALA A 100 -4.51 -11.05 -15.76
C ALA A 100 -5.38 -9.98 -15.07
N SER A 101 -6.48 -10.36 -14.40
CA SER A 101 -7.33 -9.44 -13.66
C SER A 101 -6.92 -9.39 -12.19
N ASP A 102 -6.53 -8.20 -11.72
CA ASP A 102 -6.21 -7.94 -10.31
C ASP A 102 -7.37 -8.28 -9.38
N ILE A 103 -8.60 -7.96 -9.80
CA ILE A 103 -9.82 -8.30 -9.06
C ILE A 103 -9.92 -9.81 -8.89
N ARG A 104 -9.72 -10.57 -9.96
CA ARG A 104 -9.90 -12.03 -9.95
C ARG A 104 -8.81 -12.73 -9.13
N ARG A 105 -7.53 -12.36 -9.31
CA ARG A 105 -6.43 -12.93 -8.52
C ARG A 105 -6.54 -12.58 -7.04
N THR A 106 -6.93 -11.35 -6.71
CA THR A 106 -7.17 -10.93 -5.32
C THR A 106 -8.36 -11.67 -4.70
N ALA A 107 -9.51 -11.73 -5.39
CA ALA A 107 -10.71 -12.40 -4.88
C ALA A 107 -10.48 -13.90 -4.56
N HIS A 108 -9.54 -14.53 -5.27
CA HIS A 108 -9.16 -15.91 -5.00
C HIS A 108 -8.26 -16.06 -3.77
N THR A 109 -7.23 -15.24 -3.65
CA THR A 109 -6.27 -15.32 -2.54
C THR A 109 -6.88 -14.84 -1.22
N PHE A 110 -7.77 -13.86 -1.28
CA PHE A 110 -8.27 -13.14 -0.12
C PHE A 110 -8.95 -14.02 0.97
N PRO A 111 -9.78 -15.02 0.65
CA PRO A 111 -10.29 -15.96 1.66
C PRO A 111 -9.19 -16.70 2.45
N LEU A 112 -8.09 -17.06 1.80
CA LEU A 112 -6.95 -17.72 2.46
C LEU A 112 -6.19 -16.74 3.36
N LEU A 113 -6.03 -15.49 2.93
CA LEU A 113 -5.42 -14.43 3.74
C LEU A 113 -6.18 -14.20 5.06
N LEU A 114 -7.52 -14.22 5.00
CA LEU A 114 -8.35 -14.04 6.18
C LEU A 114 -8.37 -15.27 7.09
N ALA A 115 -8.32 -16.48 6.51
CA ALA A 115 -8.36 -17.72 7.27
C ALA A 115 -7.02 -18.03 7.96
N GLY A 116 -5.90 -17.72 7.30
CA GLY A 116 -4.56 -18.13 7.73
C GLY A 116 -4.26 -19.58 7.35
N THR A 117 -3.02 -19.84 6.96
CA THR A 117 -2.47 -21.16 6.62
C THR A 117 -1.01 -21.19 7.09
N ASP A 118 -0.36 -22.36 7.13
CA ASP A 118 1.04 -22.43 7.57
C ASP A 118 1.96 -21.57 6.67
N PHE A 119 1.70 -21.59 5.36
CA PHE A 119 2.27 -20.66 4.39
C PHE A 119 1.19 -20.17 3.42
N LEU A 120 0.80 -18.90 3.57
CA LEU A 120 -0.22 -18.25 2.72
C LEU A 120 0.11 -18.32 1.24
N PHE A 121 1.41 -18.20 0.92
CA PHE A 121 1.96 -18.36 -0.41
C PHE A 121 3.08 -19.40 -0.33
N SER A 122 3.02 -20.43 -1.17
CA SER A 122 4.16 -21.33 -1.38
C SER A 122 5.23 -20.75 -2.31
N GLY A 123 5.00 -19.53 -2.81
CA GLY A 123 5.91 -18.82 -3.70
C GLY A 123 5.39 -17.43 -4.02
N PHE A 124 5.28 -16.54 -3.03
CA PHE A 124 5.10 -15.11 -3.30
C PHE A 124 6.31 -14.63 -4.10
N GLY A 125 6.10 -14.00 -5.25
CA GLY A 125 7.18 -13.50 -6.08
C GLY A 125 7.91 -12.36 -5.37
N SER A 126 9.06 -12.61 -4.76
CA SER A 126 9.89 -11.54 -4.16
C SER A 126 10.69 -10.75 -5.20
N VAL A 127 10.50 -11.07 -6.48
CA VAL A 127 11.10 -10.45 -7.66
C VAL A 127 9.98 -10.04 -8.63
N PRO A 128 10.28 -9.21 -9.66
CA PRO A 128 9.30 -8.86 -10.68
C PRO A 128 8.80 -10.11 -11.41
N ALA A 129 7.57 -10.05 -11.92
CA ALA A 129 6.93 -11.18 -12.58
C ALA A 129 7.77 -11.75 -13.74
N TYR A 130 8.48 -10.87 -14.47
CA TYR A 130 9.32 -11.26 -15.61
C TYR A 130 10.58 -12.05 -15.23
N ASP A 131 11.02 -11.97 -13.97
CA ASP A 131 12.19 -12.69 -13.45
C ASP A 131 11.83 -14.03 -12.81
N ASN A 132 10.55 -14.31 -12.63
CA ASN A 132 10.14 -15.53 -11.97
C ASN A 132 10.31 -16.74 -12.91
N ALA A 133 11.33 -17.55 -12.63
CA ALA A 133 11.68 -18.73 -13.43
C ALA A 133 10.62 -19.86 -13.40
N PHE A 134 9.66 -19.81 -12.47
CA PHE A 134 8.51 -20.71 -12.41
C PHE A 134 7.29 -20.15 -13.18
N GLY A 135 7.47 -19.03 -13.89
CA GLY A 135 6.37 -18.19 -14.37
C GLY A 135 5.93 -17.19 -13.29
N PRO A 136 5.18 -16.13 -13.64
CA PRO A 136 4.72 -15.15 -12.67
C PRO A 136 3.95 -15.80 -11.52
N SER A 137 4.22 -15.37 -10.30
CA SER A 137 3.42 -15.76 -9.14
C SER A 137 2.07 -15.05 -9.16
N ASN A 138 1.11 -15.52 -8.35
CA ASN A 138 -0.18 -14.83 -8.24
C ASN A 138 -0.02 -13.42 -7.64
N MET A 139 1.02 -13.21 -6.82
CA MET A 139 1.47 -11.91 -6.34
C MET A 139 3.00 -11.82 -6.45
N ASN A 140 3.53 -10.70 -6.95
CA ASN A 140 4.96 -10.50 -7.20
C ASN A 140 5.48 -9.24 -6.48
N ALA A 141 6.73 -8.84 -6.73
CA ALA A 141 7.35 -7.71 -6.03
C ALA A 141 6.58 -6.39 -6.24
N GLU A 142 5.93 -6.25 -7.39
CA GLU A 142 5.08 -5.11 -7.74
C GLU A 142 3.83 -5.01 -6.85
N ASP A 143 3.41 -6.11 -6.23
CA ASP A 143 2.20 -6.19 -5.39
C ASP A 143 2.50 -5.99 -3.89
N LEU A 144 3.76 -5.79 -3.50
CA LEU A 144 4.17 -5.75 -2.08
C LEU A 144 3.46 -4.64 -1.30
N ASP A 145 3.40 -3.43 -1.84
CA ASP A 145 2.77 -2.29 -1.17
C ASP A 145 1.24 -2.53 -1.04
N ASP A 146 0.58 -3.05 -2.07
CA ASP A 146 -0.84 -3.40 -2.02
C ASP A 146 -1.11 -4.52 -1.01
N TYR A 147 -0.29 -5.55 -0.97
CA TYR A 147 -0.41 -6.65 -0.01
C TYR A 147 -0.31 -6.14 1.44
N LEU A 148 0.66 -5.26 1.73
CA LEU A 148 0.84 -4.67 3.05
C LEU A 148 -0.33 -3.76 3.45
N VAL A 149 -0.89 -3.00 2.50
CA VAL A 149 -2.10 -2.18 2.74
C VAL A 149 -3.32 -3.06 3.00
N VAL A 150 -3.51 -4.12 2.23
CA VAL A 150 -4.59 -5.09 2.43
C VAL A 150 -4.45 -5.79 3.79
N GLN A 151 -3.23 -6.16 4.18
CA GLN A 151 -2.92 -6.68 5.51
C GLN A 151 -3.31 -5.70 6.62
N ARG A 152 -2.96 -4.42 6.47
CA ARG A 152 -3.33 -3.34 7.39
C ARG A 152 -4.84 -3.14 7.49
N ASP A 153 -5.53 -3.08 6.37
CA ASP A 153 -6.96 -2.73 6.31
C ASP A 153 -7.84 -3.82 6.91
N TRP A 154 -7.48 -5.10 6.69
CA TRP A 154 -8.22 -6.25 7.21
C TRP A 154 -7.70 -6.78 8.54
N GLY A 155 -6.47 -6.42 8.91
CA GLY A 155 -5.85 -6.79 10.18
C GLY A 155 -5.55 -8.29 10.32
N PHE A 156 -5.24 -8.99 9.22
CA PHE A 156 -4.78 -10.38 9.24
C PHE A 156 -3.25 -10.46 9.33
N GLU A 157 -2.72 -11.61 9.75
CA GLU A 157 -1.27 -11.87 9.72
C GLU A 157 -0.87 -12.38 8.34
N GLY A 158 -0.18 -11.54 7.57
CA GLY A 158 0.24 -11.80 6.19
C GLY A 158 1.69 -12.26 6.05
N GLY A 159 2.44 -12.37 7.15
CA GLY A 159 3.85 -12.80 7.16
C GLY A 159 4.87 -11.76 6.67
N LEU A 160 4.41 -10.65 6.08
CA LEU A 160 5.27 -9.58 5.55
C LEU A 160 5.22 -8.32 6.43
N ARG A 161 6.20 -7.43 6.25
CA ARG A 161 6.27 -6.14 6.94
C ARG A 161 6.90 -5.09 6.04
N TRP A 162 6.44 -3.86 6.19
CA TRP A 162 7.07 -2.71 5.54
C TRP A 162 8.44 -2.42 6.14
N ARG A 163 9.36 -1.93 5.30
CA ARG A 163 10.70 -1.47 5.66
C ARG A 163 11.04 -0.21 4.88
N ASP A 164 11.83 0.67 5.47
CA ASP A 164 12.34 1.86 4.79
C ASP A 164 13.31 1.49 3.65
N ASP A 165 13.30 2.31 2.60
CA ASP A 165 14.15 2.08 1.42
C ASP A 165 15.65 2.07 1.80
N ALA A 166 16.06 2.90 2.77
CA ALA A 166 17.44 2.92 3.27
C ALA A 166 17.86 1.59 3.91
N ASP A 167 16.97 0.97 4.68
CA ASP A 167 17.21 -0.33 5.31
C ASP A 167 17.28 -1.43 4.25
N LEU A 168 16.37 -1.42 3.28
CA LEU A 168 16.34 -2.40 2.19
C LEU A 168 17.62 -2.32 1.33
N VAL A 169 18.07 -1.12 0.98
CA VAL A 169 19.32 -0.90 0.23
C VAL A 169 20.52 -1.40 1.02
N ALA A 170 20.58 -1.13 2.33
CA ALA A 170 21.68 -1.61 3.17
C ALA A 170 21.72 -3.14 3.26
N VAL A 171 20.56 -3.79 3.45
CA VAL A 171 20.47 -5.27 3.50
C VAL A 171 20.83 -5.89 2.16
N ARG A 172 20.34 -5.33 1.04
CA ARG A 172 20.69 -5.81 -0.32
C ARG A 172 22.19 -5.68 -0.59
N ARG A 173 22.80 -4.56 -0.20
CA ARG A 173 24.26 -4.36 -0.34
C ARG A 173 25.03 -5.38 0.45
N ARG A 174 24.70 -5.57 1.73
CA ARG A 174 25.34 -6.57 2.58
C ARG A 174 25.23 -7.98 1.98
N ALA A 175 24.06 -8.35 1.47
CA ALA A 175 23.84 -9.65 0.83
C ALA A 175 24.66 -9.81 -0.46
N ALA A 176 24.67 -8.80 -1.34
CA ALA A 176 25.43 -8.83 -2.60
C ALA A 176 26.94 -8.93 -2.36
N GLU A 177 27.47 -8.17 -1.39
CA GLU A 177 28.88 -8.21 -1.02
C GLU A 177 29.27 -9.54 -0.35
N ALA A 178 28.39 -10.12 0.48
CA ALA A 178 28.58 -11.45 1.06
C ALA A 178 28.60 -12.55 -0.01
N CYS A 179 27.67 -12.52 -0.96
CA CYS A 179 27.63 -13.44 -2.09
C CYS A 179 28.91 -13.31 -2.94
N ARG A 180 29.31 -12.08 -3.29
CA ARG A 180 30.58 -11.84 -4.00
C ARG A 180 31.77 -12.45 -3.27
N ALA A 181 31.86 -12.22 -1.96
CA ALA A 181 32.95 -12.74 -1.15
C ALA A 181 33.03 -14.28 -1.16
N VAL A 182 31.89 -14.97 -1.13
CA VAL A 182 31.81 -16.43 -1.25
C VAL A 182 32.24 -16.89 -2.65
N PHE A 183 31.72 -16.27 -3.71
CA PHE A 183 32.06 -16.63 -5.08
C PHE A 183 33.56 -16.46 -5.34
N GLU A 184 34.16 -15.36 -4.89
CA GLU A 184 35.60 -15.12 -5.04
C GLU A 184 36.44 -16.09 -4.22
N ALA A 185 36.09 -16.33 -2.95
CA ALA A 185 36.84 -17.24 -2.07
C ALA A 185 36.82 -18.68 -2.58
N LEU A 186 35.71 -19.14 -3.15
CA LEU A 186 35.57 -20.47 -3.73
C LEU A 186 36.06 -20.53 -5.20
N GLY A 187 36.43 -19.38 -5.78
CA GLY A 187 36.90 -19.22 -7.16
C GLY A 187 35.84 -19.56 -8.20
N LEU A 188 34.58 -19.24 -7.93
CA LEU A 188 33.43 -19.49 -8.80
C LEU A 188 33.23 -18.36 -9.82
N ALA A 189 33.37 -17.11 -9.39
CA ALA A 189 33.29 -15.92 -10.23
C ALA A 189 33.91 -14.72 -9.52
N GLU A 190 34.24 -13.68 -10.30
CA GLU A 190 34.63 -12.36 -9.80
C GLU A 190 33.57 -11.34 -10.21
N PHE A 191 33.23 -10.42 -9.30
CA PHE A 191 32.24 -9.37 -9.55
C PHE A 191 32.81 -8.01 -9.15
N SER A 192 32.67 -7.03 -10.02
CA SER A 192 33.12 -5.67 -9.76
C SER A 192 32.24 -4.97 -8.72
N ASP A 193 32.69 -3.82 -8.21
CA ASP A 193 31.84 -2.95 -7.39
C ASP A 193 30.63 -2.42 -8.18
N GLU A 194 30.76 -2.26 -9.50
CA GLU A 194 29.65 -1.84 -10.38
C GLU A 194 28.57 -2.91 -10.49
N ASP A 195 28.96 -4.19 -10.58
CA ASP A 195 28.01 -5.31 -10.59
C ASP A 195 27.23 -5.39 -9.28
N VAL A 196 27.91 -5.21 -8.14
CA VAL A 196 27.27 -5.14 -6.82
C VAL A 196 26.32 -3.95 -6.76
N ASP A 197 26.76 -2.77 -7.17
CA ASP A 197 25.94 -1.55 -7.16
C ASP A 197 24.69 -1.66 -8.05
N ALA A 198 24.80 -2.31 -9.20
CA ALA A 198 23.68 -2.59 -10.09
C ALA A 198 22.68 -3.54 -9.41
N CYS A 199 23.15 -4.69 -8.89
CA CYS A 199 22.33 -5.64 -8.14
C CYS A 199 21.60 -5.00 -6.95
N VAL A 200 22.26 -4.09 -6.22
CA VAL A 200 21.67 -3.42 -5.05
C VAL A 200 20.48 -2.55 -5.43
N ARG A 201 20.58 -1.82 -6.55
CA ARG A 201 19.55 -0.86 -7.00
C ARG A 201 18.50 -1.49 -7.92
N ALA A 202 18.79 -2.65 -8.49
CA ALA A 202 17.93 -3.34 -9.44
C ALA A 202 16.53 -3.61 -8.88
N HIS A 203 15.53 -3.36 -9.72
CA HIS A 203 14.20 -3.91 -9.55
C HIS A 203 14.20 -5.39 -9.94
N GLY A 204 14.86 -5.73 -11.05
CA GLY A 204 15.05 -7.10 -11.53
C GLY A 204 16.23 -7.24 -12.49
N SER A 205 16.32 -8.37 -13.19
CA SER A 205 17.47 -8.75 -14.02
C SER A 205 17.74 -7.79 -15.19
N LEU A 206 16.72 -7.05 -15.65
CA LEU A 206 16.87 -6.05 -16.71
C LEU A 206 17.73 -4.84 -16.28
N ASP A 207 17.91 -4.64 -14.98
CA ASP A 207 18.73 -3.56 -14.42
C ASP A 207 20.17 -4.02 -14.09
N VAL A 208 20.49 -5.30 -14.31
CA VAL A 208 21.78 -5.92 -13.98
C VAL A 208 22.52 -6.27 -15.27
N PRO A 209 23.85 -6.02 -15.35
CA PRO A 209 24.65 -6.42 -16.51
C PRO A 209 24.53 -7.91 -16.82
N ALA A 210 24.51 -8.25 -18.11
CA ALA A 210 24.55 -9.64 -18.54
C ALA A 210 25.89 -10.28 -18.16
N LEU A 211 25.83 -11.44 -17.53
CA LEU A 211 27.00 -12.25 -17.23
C LEU A 211 27.51 -12.98 -18.49
N PRO A 212 28.80 -13.37 -18.52
CA PRO A 212 29.31 -14.27 -19.55
C PRO A 212 28.45 -15.55 -19.62
N PRO A 213 27.95 -15.96 -20.80
CA PRO A 213 27.01 -17.08 -20.93
C PRO A 213 27.52 -18.41 -20.36
N GLU A 214 28.82 -18.63 -20.39
CA GLU A 214 29.50 -19.83 -19.90
C GLU A 214 29.67 -19.89 -18.38
N LEU A 215 29.55 -18.73 -17.69
CA LEU A 215 29.88 -18.62 -16.28
C LEU A 215 29.08 -19.60 -15.38
N PRO A 216 27.76 -19.76 -15.55
CA PRO A 216 26.99 -20.68 -14.71
C PRO A 216 27.42 -22.15 -14.86
N GLU A 217 27.77 -22.58 -16.07
CA GLU A 217 28.22 -23.95 -16.35
C GLU A 217 29.58 -24.21 -15.70
N VAL A 218 30.56 -23.33 -15.94
CA VAL A 218 31.91 -23.44 -15.36
C VAL A 218 31.87 -23.41 -13.83
N ALA A 219 31.06 -22.52 -13.24
CA ALA A 219 30.90 -22.45 -11.80
C ALA A 219 30.25 -23.73 -11.23
N SER A 220 29.23 -24.28 -11.91
CA SER A 220 28.55 -25.51 -11.51
C SER A 220 29.49 -26.72 -11.57
N GLU A 221 30.27 -26.87 -12.64
CA GLU A 221 31.27 -27.94 -12.76
C GLU A 221 32.29 -27.86 -11.62
N ARG A 222 32.79 -26.66 -11.32
CA ARG A 222 33.74 -26.45 -10.21
C ARG A 222 33.17 -26.84 -8.85
N VAL A 223 31.90 -26.51 -8.57
CA VAL A 223 31.22 -26.93 -7.34
C VAL A 223 31.22 -28.46 -7.23
N MET A 224 30.91 -29.17 -8.31
CA MET A 224 30.83 -30.62 -8.33
C MET A 224 32.22 -31.28 -8.24
N ASP A 225 33.20 -30.81 -9.02
CA ASP A 225 34.53 -31.40 -9.11
C ASP A 225 35.34 -31.21 -7.83
N ALA A 226 35.23 -30.04 -7.20
CA ALA A 226 35.88 -29.77 -5.91
C ALA A 226 35.07 -30.33 -4.72
N GLY A 227 33.87 -30.85 -4.94
CA GLY A 227 33.00 -31.37 -3.89
C GLY A 227 32.59 -30.31 -2.88
N LEU A 228 32.39 -29.07 -3.33
CA LEU A 228 32.06 -27.94 -2.46
C LEU A 228 30.71 -28.16 -1.77
N THR A 229 30.66 -27.80 -0.51
CA THR A 229 29.49 -27.96 0.36
C THR A 229 29.09 -26.62 0.96
N ALA A 230 27.95 -26.61 1.67
CA ALA A 230 27.54 -25.43 2.43
C ALA A 230 28.54 -25.04 3.55
N LEU A 231 29.37 -25.97 4.03
CA LEU A 231 30.41 -25.65 5.02
C LEU A 231 31.56 -24.84 4.43
N ASP A 232 31.88 -25.05 3.15
CA ASP A 232 32.89 -24.26 2.44
C ASP A 232 32.40 -22.82 2.25
N ALA A 233 31.11 -22.64 1.96
CA ALA A 233 30.49 -21.31 1.93
C ALA A 233 30.49 -20.63 3.31
N VAL A 234 30.24 -21.37 4.40
CA VAL A 234 30.36 -20.86 5.78
C VAL A 234 31.79 -20.42 6.08
N GLY A 235 32.78 -21.25 5.72
CA GLY A 235 34.20 -20.91 5.88
C GLY A 235 34.57 -19.65 5.11
N ALA A 236 34.16 -19.56 3.85
CA ALA A 236 34.38 -18.38 3.00
C ALA A 236 33.75 -17.11 3.60
N LEU A 237 32.51 -17.17 4.09
CA LEU A 237 31.86 -16.04 4.76
C LEU A 237 32.66 -15.60 5.99
N HIS A 238 33.03 -16.55 6.86
CA HIS A 238 33.77 -16.27 8.09
C HIS A 238 35.14 -15.63 7.80
N GLU A 239 35.93 -16.22 6.90
CA GLU A 239 37.26 -15.72 6.51
C GLU A 239 37.21 -14.32 5.88
N ARG A 240 36.08 -13.98 5.25
CA ARG A 240 35.86 -12.68 4.59
C ARG A 240 35.16 -11.65 5.50
N GLY A 241 34.96 -11.96 6.79
CA GLY A 241 34.40 -11.02 7.77
C GLY A 241 32.86 -10.94 7.79
N TYR A 242 32.17 -11.95 7.25
CA TYR A 242 30.72 -12.10 7.31
C TYR A 242 30.32 -13.09 8.41
N GLU A 243 30.77 -12.81 9.64
CA GLU A 243 30.60 -13.71 10.79
C GLU A 243 29.13 -14.02 11.09
N LEU A 244 28.27 -13.01 11.11
CA LEU A 244 26.83 -13.19 11.36
C LEU A 244 26.19 -14.10 10.30
N GLU A 245 26.48 -13.86 9.02
CA GLU A 245 25.96 -14.67 7.93
C GLU A 245 26.51 -16.11 7.99
N ALA A 246 27.80 -16.27 8.29
CA ALA A 246 28.43 -17.57 8.48
C ALA A 246 27.78 -18.37 9.62
N GLU A 247 27.60 -17.75 10.78
CA GLU A 247 26.95 -18.35 11.96
C GLU A 247 25.50 -18.76 11.64
N ARG A 248 24.75 -17.89 10.96
CA ARG A 248 23.35 -18.20 10.59
C ARG A 248 23.24 -19.34 9.59
N VAL A 249 24.10 -19.38 8.56
CA VAL A 249 24.12 -20.49 7.60
C VAL A 249 24.55 -21.80 8.29
N LEU A 250 25.55 -21.74 9.17
CA LEU A 250 25.99 -22.88 9.95
C LEU A 250 24.88 -23.41 10.86
N GLU A 251 24.15 -22.51 11.52
CA GLU A 251 23.04 -22.88 12.39
C GLU A 251 21.91 -23.56 11.58
N MET A 252 21.55 -23.04 10.39
CA MET A 252 20.60 -23.71 9.50
C MET A 252 21.05 -25.13 9.10
N ILE A 253 22.36 -25.36 8.95
CA ILE A 253 22.90 -26.71 8.70
C ILE A 253 22.83 -27.56 9.97
N ARG A 254 23.13 -27.00 11.15
CA ARG A 254 23.08 -27.68 12.44
C ARG A 254 21.68 -28.21 12.75
N GLN A 255 20.62 -27.50 12.34
CA GLN A 255 19.24 -27.95 12.47
C GLN A 255 18.97 -29.33 11.82
N ARG A 256 19.74 -29.70 10.78
CA ARG A 256 19.66 -31.03 10.16
C ARG A 256 20.10 -32.14 11.10
N LEU A 257 20.96 -31.85 12.08
CA LEU A 257 21.42 -32.83 13.07
C LEU A 257 20.40 -33.01 14.21
N LEU A 258 19.62 -31.98 14.50
CA LEU A 258 18.63 -31.97 15.59
C LEU A 258 17.33 -32.65 15.15
N GLY A 259 16.91 -32.40 13.92
CA GLY A 259 15.68 -32.98 13.35
C GLY A 259 14.40 -32.27 13.76
N ASP A 260 14.45 -31.25 14.61
CA ASP A 260 13.27 -30.47 15.03
C ASP A 260 12.58 -29.79 13.83
N VAL A 261 13.35 -29.34 12.84
CA VAL A 261 12.84 -28.77 11.58
C VAL A 261 12.08 -29.77 10.71
N LEU A 262 12.12 -31.07 11.02
CA LEU A 262 11.37 -32.10 10.29
C LEU A 262 9.90 -32.16 10.71
N GLN A 263 9.52 -31.50 11.80
CA GLN A 263 8.17 -31.52 12.33
C GLN A 263 7.20 -30.70 11.46
N THR A 264 5.91 -31.03 11.59
CA THR A 264 4.82 -30.38 10.87
C THR A 264 4.83 -28.87 11.10
N SER A 265 4.83 -28.11 10.01
CA SER A 265 4.82 -26.64 10.00
C SER A 265 6.08 -25.98 10.54
N ALA A 266 7.19 -26.73 10.66
CA ALA A 266 8.41 -26.19 11.22
C ALA A 266 9.06 -25.07 10.36
N ILE A 267 9.33 -23.93 10.99
CA ILE A 267 10.12 -22.79 10.49
C ILE A 267 11.15 -22.37 11.55
N LEU A 268 12.03 -21.44 11.19
CA LEU A 268 12.99 -20.82 12.10
C LEU A 268 12.58 -19.37 12.36
N ASN A 269 12.57 -18.95 13.63
CA ASN A 269 12.35 -17.54 14.00
C ASN A 269 13.62 -16.69 13.79
N GLU A 270 13.58 -15.41 14.17
CA GLU A 270 14.71 -14.47 14.00
C GLU A 270 15.99 -14.89 14.75
N ASP A 271 15.83 -15.68 15.83
CA ASP A 271 16.89 -16.24 16.65
C ASP A 271 17.28 -17.68 16.23
N LEU A 272 16.78 -18.14 15.07
CA LEU A 272 16.99 -19.49 14.52
C LEU A 272 16.49 -20.64 15.41
N GLN A 273 15.48 -20.37 16.25
CA GLN A 273 14.78 -21.38 17.03
C GLN A 273 13.61 -21.95 16.21
N VAL A 274 13.33 -23.24 16.39
CA VAL A 274 12.25 -23.92 15.66
C VAL A 274 10.88 -23.55 16.24
N LEU A 275 10.03 -22.99 15.38
CA LEU A 275 8.58 -22.88 15.59
C LEU A 275 7.89 -23.92 14.71
N SER A 276 6.96 -24.69 15.26
CA SER A 276 6.25 -25.75 14.54
C SER A 276 4.88 -25.97 15.17
N SER A 277 4.04 -26.79 14.55
CA SER A 277 2.76 -27.20 15.16
C SER A 277 2.89 -27.90 16.53
N LEU A 278 4.08 -28.40 16.88
CA LEU A 278 4.34 -28.98 18.20
C LEU A 278 4.68 -27.93 19.26
N THR A 279 5.39 -26.88 18.88
CA THR A 279 5.87 -25.82 19.80
C THR A 279 4.95 -24.60 19.83
N ASP A 280 4.18 -24.40 18.77
CA ASP A 280 3.20 -23.32 18.58
C ASP A 280 1.92 -23.90 17.93
N PRO A 281 1.17 -24.76 18.65
CA PRO A 281 -0.03 -25.40 18.11
C PRO A 281 -1.15 -24.39 17.88
N ASN A 282 -1.87 -24.51 16.77
CA ASN A 282 -3.12 -23.79 16.58
C ASN A 282 -4.20 -24.34 17.54
N ASP A 283 -4.70 -23.49 18.44
CA ASP A 283 -5.68 -23.82 19.47
C ASP A 283 -7.05 -23.17 19.25
N TYR A 284 -7.37 -22.80 18.00
CA TYR A 284 -8.63 -22.15 17.66
C TYR A 284 -9.86 -22.99 18.05
N ALA A 285 -10.69 -22.42 18.91
CA ALA A 285 -11.98 -22.94 19.40
C ALA A 285 -13.11 -21.89 19.28
N GLY A 286 -12.98 -20.91 18.38
CA GLY A 286 -13.95 -19.83 18.16
C GLY A 286 -13.47 -18.44 18.62
N PRO A 287 -14.35 -17.42 18.58
CA PRO A 287 -13.98 -16.06 18.94
C PRO A 287 -13.38 -15.96 20.35
N GLY A 288 -12.16 -15.42 20.44
CA GLY A 288 -11.42 -15.24 21.70
C GLY A 288 -10.29 -16.25 21.91
N THR A 289 -10.15 -17.22 21.02
CA THR A 289 -9.12 -18.28 21.04
C THR A 289 -8.34 -18.28 19.73
N GLY A 290 -7.30 -19.12 19.62
CA GLY A 290 -6.45 -19.17 18.44
C GLY A 290 -5.48 -18.00 18.34
N TYR A 291 -4.76 -17.97 17.22
CA TYR A 291 -3.87 -16.87 16.91
C TYR A 291 -4.61 -15.52 16.93
N ARG A 292 -4.01 -14.56 17.62
CA ARG A 292 -4.40 -13.15 17.64
C ARG A 292 -3.15 -12.32 17.47
N MET A 293 -3.16 -11.42 16.49
CA MET A 293 -2.06 -10.50 16.29
C MET A 293 -1.79 -9.68 17.56
N ALA A 294 -0.58 -9.81 18.10
CA ALA A 294 -0.16 -9.07 19.28
C ALA A 294 -0.18 -7.55 19.02
N PRO A 295 -0.38 -6.69 20.04
CA PRO A 295 -0.45 -5.25 19.85
C PRO A 295 0.76 -4.65 19.12
N ASP A 296 1.97 -5.12 19.41
CA ASP A 296 3.20 -4.63 18.78
C ASP A 296 3.27 -5.02 17.30
N ARG A 297 2.90 -6.26 16.98
CA ARG A 297 2.78 -6.72 15.59
C ARG A 297 1.70 -5.95 14.84
N ARG A 298 0.56 -5.64 15.49
CA ARG A 298 -0.49 -4.80 14.91
C ARG A 298 0.00 -3.39 14.61
N ASN A 299 0.82 -2.80 15.48
CA ASN A 299 1.46 -1.50 15.24
C ASN A 299 2.51 -1.56 14.12
N GLU A 300 3.18 -2.70 13.94
CA GLU A 300 4.07 -2.94 12.79
C GLU A 300 3.28 -3.06 11.48
N VAL A 301 2.20 -3.85 11.46
CA VAL A 301 1.32 -4.00 10.29
C VAL A 301 0.62 -2.69 9.91
N ALA A 302 0.30 -1.85 10.89
CA ALA A 302 -0.26 -0.52 10.63
C ALA A 302 0.74 0.46 9.97
N ARG A 303 2.05 0.17 10.03
CA ARG A 303 3.10 0.96 9.38
C ARG A 303 3.26 0.48 7.95
N VAL A 304 2.79 1.31 7.02
CA VAL A 304 2.93 1.12 5.56
C VAL A 304 3.53 2.38 4.94
N ARG A 305 3.92 2.32 3.67
CA ARG A 305 4.48 3.47 2.95
C ARG A 305 3.48 4.64 2.95
N ASN A 306 3.98 5.87 3.06
CA ASN A 306 3.21 7.11 2.98
C ASN A 306 2.10 7.26 4.05
N VAL A 307 2.29 6.73 5.27
CA VAL A 307 1.42 7.05 6.40
C VAL A 307 1.70 8.47 6.89
N TRP A 308 0.66 9.30 7.01
CA TRP A 308 0.73 10.66 7.55
C TRP A 308 0.11 10.71 8.95
N SER A 309 0.84 11.24 9.91
CA SER A 309 0.32 11.56 11.23
C SER A 309 -0.35 12.94 11.26
N ALA A 310 -1.14 13.21 12.31
CA ALA A 310 -1.66 14.55 12.56
C ALA A 310 -0.54 15.59 12.77
N ALA A 311 0.61 15.17 13.31
CA ALA A 311 1.78 16.04 13.48
C ALA A 311 2.42 16.40 12.14
N ASP A 312 2.51 15.45 11.20
CA ASP A 312 3.04 15.71 9.85
C ASP A 312 2.17 16.72 9.10
N LEU A 313 0.85 16.57 9.19
CA LEU A 313 -0.11 17.50 8.60
C LEU A 313 -0.02 18.90 9.25
N ALA A 314 0.20 18.97 10.56
CA ALA A 314 0.42 20.26 11.23
C ALA A 314 1.73 20.92 10.78
N LEU A 315 2.81 20.15 10.66
CA LEU A 315 4.11 20.65 10.21
C LEU A 315 4.05 21.19 8.77
N GLU A 316 3.30 20.53 7.88
CA GLU A 316 3.03 21.04 6.52
C GLU A 316 2.43 22.45 6.56
N GLN A 317 1.45 22.69 7.43
CA GLN A 317 0.80 23.99 7.56
C GLN A 317 1.76 25.07 8.09
N THR A 318 2.63 24.75 9.06
CA THR A 318 3.57 25.73 9.63
C THR A 318 4.60 26.26 8.63
N ARG A 319 4.91 25.52 7.56
CA ARG A 319 5.86 25.96 6.53
C ARG A 319 5.37 27.16 5.73
N SER A 320 4.05 27.36 5.66
CA SER A 320 3.41 28.47 4.96
C SER A 320 2.71 29.43 5.92
N GLU A 321 3.04 29.34 7.22
CA GLU A 321 2.51 30.25 8.22
C GLU A 321 2.83 31.70 7.87
N GLY A 322 1.82 32.55 7.99
CA GLY A 322 1.95 33.97 7.68
C GLY A 322 2.00 34.29 6.18
N CYS A 323 1.70 33.36 5.27
CA CYS A 323 1.65 33.65 3.82
C CYS A 323 0.66 34.76 3.42
N VAL A 324 -0.31 35.06 4.30
CA VAL A 324 -1.18 36.25 4.24
C VAL A 324 -1.47 36.74 5.65
N LEU A 325 -1.51 38.05 5.85
CA LEU A 325 -1.89 38.68 7.12
C LEU A 325 -3.32 39.22 7.01
N LEU A 326 -4.27 38.54 7.64
CA LEU A 326 -5.68 38.95 7.69
C LEU A 326 -5.97 39.65 9.02
N ARG A 327 -6.12 40.98 8.98
CA ARG A 327 -6.36 41.83 10.17
C ARG A 327 -7.86 42.06 10.37
N ASP A 328 -8.30 41.94 11.62
CA ASP A 328 -9.67 42.26 12.02
C ASP A 328 -9.91 43.78 11.91
N ASN A 329 -10.94 44.16 11.16
CA ASN A 329 -11.36 45.54 10.94
C ASN A 329 -12.71 45.85 11.62
N GLY A 330 -13.16 45.02 12.56
CA GLY A 330 -14.41 45.17 13.29
C GLY A 330 -15.57 44.34 12.72
N PRO A 331 -16.80 44.53 13.24
CA PRO A 331 -17.97 43.78 12.80
C PRO A 331 -18.26 43.97 11.31
N ALA A 332 -18.54 42.88 10.58
CA ALA A 332 -18.92 42.97 9.18
C ALA A 332 -20.35 43.48 9.05
N LEU A 333 -20.52 44.67 8.49
CA LEU A 333 -21.82 45.27 8.23
C LEU A 333 -22.30 44.95 6.81
N ARG A 334 -23.60 45.11 6.59
CA ARG A 334 -24.20 45.01 5.26
C ARG A 334 -23.69 46.16 4.40
N GLY A 335 -23.15 45.85 3.23
CA GLY A 335 -22.67 46.84 2.28
C GLY A 335 -23.82 47.55 1.55
N GLU A 336 -23.58 48.81 1.18
CA GLU A 336 -24.52 49.63 0.40
C GLU A 336 -24.16 49.68 -1.10
N ARG A 337 -22.99 49.14 -1.46
CA ARG A 337 -22.43 49.17 -2.81
C ARG A 337 -23.04 48.06 -3.67
N ALA A 338 -23.67 48.43 -4.78
CA ALA A 338 -24.13 47.46 -5.78
C ALA A 338 -22.96 46.85 -6.58
N ASP A 339 -21.80 47.50 -6.59
CA ASP A 339 -20.59 47.13 -7.31
C ASP A 339 -19.55 46.39 -6.44
N GLU A 340 -20.01 45.55 -5.50
CA GLU A 340 -19.13 44.73 -4.65
C GLU A 340 -19.42 43.22 -4.74
N VAL A 341 -18.42 42.40 -4.45
CA VAL A 341 -18.56 40.97 -4.15
C VAL A 341 -17.91 40.70 -2.79
N VAL A 342 -18.65 40.11 -1.86
CA VAL A 342 -18.11 39.74 -0.54
C VAL A 342 -17.47 38.35 -0.62
N ILE A 343 -16.23 38.22 -0.15
CA ILE A 343 -15.52 36.96 -0.04
C ILE A 343 -15.59 36.48 1.41
N GLY A 344 -16.38 35.44 1.65
CA GLY A 344 -16.55 34.81 2.95
C GLY A 344 -15.48 33.76 3.21
N LEU A 345 -14.61 34.02 4.17
CA LEU A 345 -13.56 33.11 4.60
C LEU A 345 -14.00 32.31 5.82
N SER A 346 -13.72 31.01 5.78
CA SER A 346 -13.87 30.09 6.91
C SER A 346 -13.02 30.48 8.15
N PRO A 347 -13.34 29.97 9.35
CA PRO A 347 -12.69 30.37 10.59
C PRO A 347 -11.17 30.23 10.62
N ALA A 348 -10.61 29.16 10.04
CA ALA A 348 -9.17 28.87 10.09
C ALA A 348 -8.34 29.41 8.92
N PHE A 349 -8.99 29.99 7.90
CA PHE A 349 -8.31 30.49 6.70
C PHE A 349 -7.28 31.58 7.06
N GLY A 350 -6.00 31.33 6.77
CA GLY A 350 -4.90 32.25 7.11
C GLY A 350 -4.70 32.44 8.61
N ARG A 351 -4.95 31.38 9.41
CA ARG A 351 -4.70 31.32 10.86
C ARG A 351 -4.02 30.02 11.27
N ASP A 352 -4.76 28.91 11.20
CA ASP A 352 -4.26 27.57 11.55
C ASP A 352 -4.18 26.67 10.31
N ILE A 353 -4.76 27.13 9.19
CA ILE A 353 -4.67 26.48 7.88
C ILE A 353 -4.16 27.50 6.88
N TRP A 354 -3.03 27.16 6.28
CA TRP A 354 -2.20 27.97 5.40
C TRP A 354 -2.02 27.36 4.01
N VAL A 355 -2.25 26.05 3.85
CA VAL A 355 -2.13 25.32 2.57
C VAL A 355 -3.41 24.53 2.32
N ALA A 356 -4.00 24.71 1.13
CA ALA A 356 -5.19 24.01 0.66
C ALA A 356 -4.84 22.62 0.08
N LEU A 357 -5.85 21.78 -0.14
CA LEU A 357 -5.65 20.37 -0.56
C LEU A 357 -5.06 20.20 -1.97
N ASN A 358 -5.04 21.25 -2.78
CA ASN A 358 -4.38 21.29 -4.09
C ASN A 358 -2.91 21.72 -4.01
N GLY A 359 -2.36 21.92 -2.81
CA GLY A 359 -0.98 22.36 -2.58
C GLY A 359 -0.77 23.88 -2.67
N MET A 360 -1.79 24.66 -3.04
CA MET A 360 -1.69 26.13 -3.04
C MET A 360 -1.76 26.67 -1.61
N THR A 361 -1.01 27.73 -1.34
CA THR A 361 -1.20 28.52 -0.13
C THR A 361 -2.55 29.22 -0.15
N VAL A 362 -3.16 29.43 1.01
CA VAL A 362 -4.41 30.20 1.14
C VAL A 362 -4.26 31.63 0.64
N ALA A 363 -3.03 32.17 0.65
CA ALA A 363 -2.70 33.46 0.06
C ALA A 363 -2.85 33.46 -1.47
N GLU A 364 -2.30 32.46 -2.16
CA GLU A 364 -2.44 32.29 -3.61
C GLU A 364 -3.91 32.08 -4.01
N VAL A 365 -4.63 31.24 -3.28
CA VAL A 365 -6.08 31.02 -3.48
C VAL A 365 -6.83 32.35 -3.37
N LEU A 366 -6.60 33.11 -2.30
CA LEU A 366 -7.28 34.38 -2.07
C LEU A 366 -6.92 35.41 -3.16
N ARG A 367 -5.64 35.55 -3.52
CA ARG A 367 -5.22 36.46 -4.59
C ARG A 367 -5.87 36.13 -5.93
N ALA A 368 -5.96 34.85 -6.28
CA ALA A 368 -6.58 34.42 -7.53
C ALA A 368 -8.05 34.87 -7.60
N VAL A 369 -8.84 34.60 -6.54
CA VAL A 369 -10.25 35.01 -6.47
C VAL A 369 -10.39 36.54 -6.53
N LEU A 370 -9.58 37.27 -5.74
CA LEU A 370 -9.61 38.73 -5.73
C LEU A 370 -9.28 39.34 -7.09
N ALA A 371 -8.22 38.84 -7.74
CA ALA A 371 -7.84 39.28 -9.08
C ALA A 371 -8.93 39.01 -10.12
N GLY A 372 -9.74 37.96 -9.94
CA GLY A 372 -10.90 37.68 -10.79
C GLY A 372 -12.01 38.72 -10.63
N VAL A 373 -12.35 39.08 -9.39
CA VAL A 373 -13.36 40.12 -9.11
C VAL A 373 -12.90 41.48 -9.63
N GLU A 374 -11.64 41.85 -9.36
CA GLU A 374 -11.05 43.12 -9.77
C GLU A 374 -10.91 43.25 -11.29
N ALA A 375 -10.61 42.14 -12.00
CA ALA A 375 -10.54 42.13 -13.47
C ALA A 375 -11.89 42.45 -14.13
N GLU A 376 -12.99 42.18 -13.43
CA GLU A 376 -14.34 42.56 -13.84
C GLU A 376 -14.72 43.96 -13.33
N GLY A 377 -13.84 44.69 -12.67
CA GLY A 377 -14.06 46.07 -12.23
C GLY A 377 -15.01 46.22 -11.03
N LEU A 378 -15.21 45.17 -10.24
CA LEU A 378 -15.95 45.24 -8.98
C LEU A 378 -15.00 45.31 -7.79
N ALA A 379 -15.46 45.87 -6.68
CA ALA A 379 -14.75 45.84 -5.42
C ALA A 379 -14.91 44.48 -4.73
N ALA A 380 -13.82 43.92 -4.21
CA ALA A 380 -13.87 42.74 -3.36
C ALA A 380 -13.76 43.13 -1.89
N ARG A 381 -14.65 42.60 -1.04
CA ARG A 381 -14.65 42.84 0.40
C ARG A 381 -14.52 41.53 1.17
N LEU A 382 -13.60 41.47 2.12
CA LEU A 382 -13.28 40.23 2.85
C LEU A 382 -14.00 40.18 4.19
N ILE A 383 -14.62 39.05 4.50
CA ILE A 383 -15.16 38.78 5.83
C ILE A 383 -14.71 37.42 6.35
N ARG A 384 -14.62 37.26 7.66
CA ARG A 384 -14.49 35.95 8.31
C ARG A 384 -15.85 35.53 8.85
N VAL A 385 -16.35 34.38 8.41
CA VAL A 385 -17.51 33.73 9.00
C VAL A 385 -17.03 32.83 10.13
N ARG A 386 -17.42 33.15 11.36
CA ARG A 386 -16.90 32.50 12.58
C ARG A 386 -17.79 31.37 13.10
N ARG A 387 -19.11 31.51 12.89
CA ARG A 387 -20.15 30.59 13.41
C ARG A 387 -20.24 29.22 12.75
N SER A 388 -19.67 29.04 11.56
CA SER A 388 -19.80 27.81 10.79
C SER A 388 -18.60 27.57 9.90
N ILE A 389 -18.27 26.29 9.75
CA ILE A 389 -17.29 25.82 8.76
C ILE A 389 -17.97 25.28 7.50
N ASP A 390 -19.30 25.20 7.47
CA ASP A 390 -20.07 24.76 6.30
C ASP A 390 -19.97 25.80 5.18
N LEU A 391 -19.54 25.36 4.00
CA LEU A 391 -19.27 26.26 2.88
C LEU A 391 -20.53 26.99 2.40
N GLY A 392 -21.69 26.31 2.39
CA GLY A 392 -22.98 26.91 2.03
C GLY A 392 -23.37 28.03 3.00
N SER A 393 -23.23 27.76 4.30
CA SER A 393 -23.45 28.75 5.37
C SER A 393 -22.48 29.93 5.27
N ILE A 394 -21.21 29.69 4.97
CA ILE A 394 -20.20 30.74 4.76
C ILE A 394 -20.60 31.64 3.60
N GLY A 395 -20.88 31.05 2.42
CA GLY A 395 -21.33 31.79 1.24
C GLY A 395 -22.64 32.54 1.48
N SER A 396 -23.67 31.88 2.02
CA SER A 396 -24.97 32.52 2.30
C SER A 396 -24.84 33.70 3.27
N THR A 397 -23.99 33.58 4.30
CA THR A 397 -23.73 34.67 5.24
C THR A 397 -23.05 35.86 4.55
N ALA A 398 -22.04 35.59 3.73
CA ALA A 398 -21.34 36.61 2.95
C ALA A 398 -22.27 37.30 1.94
N ALA A 399 -23.10 36.53 1.22
CA ALA A 399 -24.05 37.05 0.25
C ALA A 399 -25.06 38.02 0.89
N ARG A 400 -25.57 37.71 2.08
CA ARG A 400 -26.52 38.57 2.81
C ARG A 400 -25.90 39.88 3.31
N LEU A 401 -24.59 39.90 3.51
CA LEU A 401 -23.85 41.11 3.89
C LEU A 401 -23.36 41.89 2.66
N SER A 402 -23.41 41.30 1.47
CA SER A 402 -23.02 41.94 0.21
C SER A 402 -24.09 42.92 -0.29
N GLY A 403 -23.67 44.12 -0.70
CA GLY A 403 -24.54 45.12 -1.30
C GLY A 403 -25.07 44.72 -2.69
N SER A 404 -24.33 43.90 -3.44
CA SER A 404 -24.84 43.25 -4.68
C SER A 404 -25.69 42.01 -4.41
N GLY A 405 -25.64 41.48 -3.19
CA GLY A 405 -26.24 40.19 -2.83
C GLY A 405 -25.46 38.96 -3.31
N LEU A 406 -24.27 39.14 -3.92
CA LEU A 406 -23.40 38.05 -4.38
C LEU A 406 -22.17 37.88 -3.48
N SER A 407 -21.71 36.64 -3.36
CA SER A 407 -20.48 36.32 -2.63
C SER A 407 -19.74 35.13 -3.19
N VAL A 408 -18.47 35.01 -2.79
CA VAL A 408 -17.69 33.78 -2.91
C VAL A 408 -17.44 33.25 -1.49
N GLY A 409 -17.86 32.01 -1.21
CA GLY A 409 -17.49 31.31 0.02
C GLY A 409 -16.20 30.52 -0.20
N LEU A 410 -15.27 30.56 0.76
CA LEU A 410 -13.99 29.84 0.72
C LEU A 410 -13.69 29.12 2.04
N GLN A 411 -13.55 27.79 1.98
CA GLN A 411 -12.96 26.99 3.05
C GLN A 411 -11.44 27.01 2.96
N ALA A 412 -10.75 26.94 4.10
CA ALA A 412 -9.29 26.97 4.14
C ALA A 412 -8.66 25.76 3.43
N LYS A 413 -9.35 24.62 3.43
CA LYS A 413 -8.97 23.43 2.67
C LYS A 413 -9.09 23.58 1.14
N GLY A 414 -9.63 24.69 0.64
CA GLY A 414 -9.69 25.06 -0.79
C GLY A 414 -11.08 24.97 -1.45
N THR A 415 -12.07 24.30 -0.84
CA THR A 415 -13.41 24.22 -1.45
C THR A 415 -14.06 25.59 -1.53
N ALA A 416 -14.69 25.89 -2.67
CA ALA A 416 -15.19 27.22 -2.99
C ALA A 416 -16.57 27.18 -3.66
N LEU A 417 -17.39 28.22 -3.48
CA LEU A 417 -18.67 28.37 -4.19
C LEU A 417 -19.04 29.83 -4.42
N ILE A 418 -19.96 30.07 -5.35
CA ILE A 418 -20.64 31.35 -5.53
C ILE A 418 -22.05 31.25 -4.93
N HIS A 419 -22.40 32.20 -4.05
CA HIS A 419 -23.72 32.25 -3.40
C HIS A 419 -24.46 33.56 -3.70
N ARG A 420 -25.78 33.53 -3.60
CA ARG A 420 -26.68 34.69 -3.76
C ARG A 420 -27.66 34.79 -2.60
N ALA A 421 -27.89 36.00 -2.10
CA ALA A 421 -28.54 36.25 -0.80
C ALA A 421 -29.98 35.68 -0.66
N ASP A 422 -30.70 35.55 -1.78
CA ASP A 422 -32.07 35.03 -1.88
C ASP A 422 -32.14 33.49 -1.98
N LEU A 423 -31.01 32.81 -2.18
CA LEU A 423 -30.96 31.35 -2.25
C LEU A 423 -30.96 30.71 -0.85
N PRO A 424 -31.53 29.50 -0.71
CA PRO A 424 -31.36 28.70 0.50
C PRO A 424 -29.88 28.45 0.83
N PRO A 425 -29.51 28.26 2.12
CA PRO A 425 -28.10 28.11 2.51
C PRO A 425 -27.33 26.99 1.80
N LEU A 426 -27.99 25.88 1.45
CA LEU A 426 -27.36 24.74 0.75
C LEU A 426 -27.42 24.84 -0.79
N ALA A 427 -28.13 25.83 -1.34
CA ALA A 427 -28.11 26.13 -2.76
C ALA A 427 -26.93 27.05 -3.09
N ASN A 428 -26.53 27.10 -4.36
CA ASN A 428 -25.46 27.96 -4.86
C ASN A 428 -25.66 28.21 -6.36
N LEU A 429 -24.89 29.15 -6.92
CA LEU A 429 -24.84 29.37 -8.36
C LEU A 429 -23.79 28.46 -9.01
N GLU A 430 -22.63 28.33 -8.38
CA GLU A 430 -21.52 27.48 -8.83
C GLU A 430 -20.80 26.87 -7.62
N LEU A 431 -20.26 25.66 -7.77
CA LEU A 431 -19.59 24.91 -6.72
C LEU A 431 -18.32 24.23 -7.23
N LEU A 432 -17.19 24.52 -6.59
CA LEU A 432 -15.94 23.79 -6.76
C LEU A 432 -15.74 22.87 -5.54
N SER A 433 -16.35 21.68 -5.59
CA SER A 433 -16.41 20.74 -4.46
C SER A 433 -15.14 19.91 -4.25
N ILE A 434 -14.34 19.70 -5.30
CA ILE A 434 -13.17 18.81 -5.31
C ILE A 434 -11.89 19.66 -5.19
N ALA A 435 -11.60 20.10 -3.96
CA ALA A 435 -10.49 21.02 -3.67
C ALA A 435 -9.13 20.63 -4.27
N PRO A 436 -8.67 19.34 -4.24
CA PRO A 436 -7.38 18.95 -4.83
C PRO A 436 -7.19 19.26 -6.32
N ARG A 437 -8.29 19.51 -7.05
CA ARG A 437 -8.28 19.72 -8.50
C ARG A 437 -8.56 21.15 -8.92
N ILE A 438 -8.80 22.05 -7.97
CA ILE A 438 -9.03 23.46 -8.29
C ILE A 438 -7.68 24.10 -8.60
N THR A 439 -7.55 24.70 -9.78
CA THR A 439 -6.31 25.39 -10.21
C THR A 439 -6.39 26.90 -9.92
N PRO A 440 -5.25 27.63 -9.98
CA PRO A 440 -5.26 29.09 -9.86
C PRO A 440 -6.21 29.76 -10.86
N GLU A 441 -6.29 29.25 -12.09
CA GLU A 441 -7.17 29.75 -13.15
C GLU A 441 -8.64 29.57 -12.79
N LEU A 442 -9.00 28.41 -12.21
CA LEU A 442 -10.37 28.15 -11.74
C LEU A 442 -10.78 29.08 -10.60
N TYR A 443 -9.90 29.33 -9.62
CA TYR A 443 -10.18 30.33 -8.57
C TYR A 443 -10.32 31.73 -9.14
N ARG A 444 -9.48 32.12 -10.10
CA ARG A 444 -9.59 33.41 -10.76
C ARG A 444 -10.90 33.54 -11.52
N GLN A 445 -11.27 32.52 -12.29
CA GLN A 445 -12.50 32.53 -13.06
C GLN A 445 -13.74 32.48 -12.15
N LEU A 446 -13.66 31.85 -10.98
CA LEU A 446 -14.70 31.91 -9.94
C LEU A 446 -14.95 33.36 -9.49
N GLY A 447 -13.89 34.13 -9.28
CA GLY A 447 -13.97 35.57 -9.00
C GLY A 447 -14.61 36.36 -10.15
N CYS A 448 -14.18 36.10 -11.39
CA CYS A 448 -14.77 36.72 -12.58
C CYS A 448 -16.27 36.43 -12.68
N ASN A 449 -16.68 35.17 -12.54
CA ASN A 449 -18.08 34.76 -12.63
C ASN A 449 -18.91 35.37 -11.51
N ALA A 450 -18.41 35.41 -10.27
CA ALA A 450 -19.10 36.07 -9.17
C ALA A 450 -19.37 37.56 -9.46
N ALA A 451 -18.38 38.26 -10.01
CA ALA A 451 -18.53 39.66 -10.42
C ALA A 451 -19.48 39.83 -11.62
N ARG A 452 -19.47 38.92 -12.59
CA ARG A 452 -20.43 38.92 -13.71
C ARG A 452 -21.85 38.70 -13.23
N TYR A 453 -22.09 37.79 -12.30
CA TYR A 453 -23.40 37.61 -11.68
C TYR A 453 -23.84 38.87 -10.93
N ALA A 454 -22.94 39.55 -10.23
CA ALA A 454 -23.25 40.81 -9.53
C ALA A 454 -23.65 41.94 -10.51
N LYS A 455 -23.12 41.93 -11.74
CA LYS A 455 -23.55 42.82 -12.85
C LYS A 455 -24.87 42.39 -13.52
N GLY A 456 -25.48 41.28 -13.11
CA GLY A 456 -26.66 40.70 -13.75
C GLY A 456 -26.39 39.98 -15.07
N LEU A 457 -25.13 39.61 -15.34
CA LEU A 457 -24.75 38.82 -16.51
C LEU A 457 -24.93 37.31 -16.25
N VAL A 458 -24.96 36.54 -17.33
CA VAL A 458 -25.02 35.06 -17.30
C VAL A 458 -23.67 34.52 -17.80
N PRO A 459 -22.67 34.32 -16.92
CA PRO A 459 -21.41 33.72 -17.31
C PRO A 459 -21.57 32.23 -17.65
N GLU A 460 -20.60 31.70 -18.38
CA GLU A 460 -20.45 30.25 -18.56
C GLU A 460 -20.03 29.62 -17.22
N PRO A 461 -20.79 28.65 -16.68
CA PRO A 461 -20.49 28.02 -15.41
C PRO A 461 -19.15 27.27 -15.43
N LEU A 462 -18.44 27.28 -14.31
CA LEU A 462 -17.23 26.51 -14.15
C LEU A 462 -17.53 25.01 -14.11
N LEU A 463 -16.77 24.27 -14.92
CA LEU A 463 -16.84 22.82 -14.97
C LEU A 463 -15.62 22.23 -14.27
N LEU A 464 -15.87 21.26 -13.41
CA LEU A 464 -14.83 20.47 -12.74
C LEU A 464 -15.08 19.00 -13.07
N PRO A 465 -14.60 18.52 -14.24
CA PRO A 465 -14.99 17.21 -14.78
C PRO A 465 -14.52 16.11 -13.84
N GLU A 466 -15.35 15.11 -13.54
CA GLU A 466 -14.96 13.98 -12.67
C GLU A 466 -13.77 13.19 -13.25
N SER A 467 -12.94 12.65 -12.37
CA SER A 467 -11.80 11.78 -12.73
C SER A 467 -11.99 10.40 -12.14
N SER A 468 -11.48 9.35 -12.80
CA SER A 468 -11.39 8.00 -12.23
C SER A 468 -10.38 7.89 -11.09
N GLU A 469 -9.61 8.95 -10.81
CA GLU A 469 -8.70 8.98 -9.68
C GLU A 469 -9.45 8.86 -8.35
N PRO A 470 -8.97 8.01 -7.42
CA PRO A 470 -9.59 7.82 -6.10
C PRO A 470 -9.22 8.99 -5.16
N LEU A 471 -9.73 10.18 -5.44
CA LEU A 471 -9.44 11.39 -4.66
C LEU A 471 -9.92 11.29 -3.22
N GLY A 472 -11.05 10.60 -2.99
CA GLY A 472 -11.58 10.36 -1.65
C GLY A 472 -10.54 9.64 -0.77
N PRO A 473 -10.13 8.40 -1.11
CA PRO A 473 -9.09 7.67 -0.39
C PRO A 473 -7.79 8.46 -0.21
N ARG A 474 -7.35 9.21 -1.23
CA ARG A 474 -6.09 9.99 -1.17
C ARG A 474 -6.16 11.16 -0.20
N TYR A 475 -7.28 11.88 -0.13
CA TYR A 475 -7.36 13.18 0.56
C TYR A 475 -8.27 13.19 1.79
N HIS A 476 -9.20 12.25 1.97
CA HIS A 476 -10.19 12.34 3.05
C HIS A 476 -9.59 12.30 4.44
N ALA A 477 -8.51 11.55 4.67
CA ALA A 477 -7.81 11.60 5.95
C ALA A 477 -7.28 13.02 6.25
N ARG A 478 -6.68 13.69 5.25
CA ARG A 478 -6.25 15.09 5.34
C ARG A 478 -7.43 16.05 5.53
N VAL A 479 -8.53 15.83 4.80
CA VAL A 479 -9.76 16.62 4.94
C VAL A 479 -10.28 16.55 6.38
N VAL A 480 -10.34 15.36 6.98
CA VAL A 480 -10.80 15.19 8.36
C VAL A 480 -9.90 15.94 9.34
N ALA A 481 -8.57 15.86 9.17
CA ALA A 481 -7.62 16.59 10.02
C ALA A 481 -7.80 18.11 9.89
N LEU A 482 -7.90 18.64 8.67
CA LEU A 482 -8.12 20.07 8.41
C LEU A 482 -9.47 20.53 8.97
N VAL A 483 -10.54 19.76 8.78
CA VAL A 483 -11.87 20.05 9.33
C VAL A 483 -11.84 20.08 10.86
N ALA A 484 -11.11 19.17 11.50
CA ALA A 484 -10.96 19.18 12.96
C ALA A 484 -10.25 20.47 13.45
N THR A 485 -9.21 20.92 12.75
CA THR A 485 -8.56 22.21 13.02
C THR A 485 -9.52 23.38 12.80
N GLU A 486 -10.28 23.38 11.71
CA GLU A 486 -11.23 24.45 11.38
C GLU A 486 -12.37 24.56 12.41
N ARG A 487 -12.87 23.43 12.91
CA ARG A 487 -13.90 23.38 13.97
C ARG A 487 -13.43 23.99 15.29
N ARG A 488 -12.15 23.86 15.66
CA ARG A 488 -11.63 24.44 16.91
C ARG A 488 -11.66 25.97 16.91
N LEU A 489 -11.62 26.59 15.74
CA LEU A 489 -11.68 28.04 15.57
C LEU A 489 -13.11 28.55 15.28
N ALA A 490 -14.08 27.64 15.10
CA ALA A 490 -15.47 28.04 14.92
C ALA A 490 -16.06 28.45 16.28
N GLU A 491 -16.66 29.64 16.31
CA GLU A 491 -17.24 30.24 17.51
C GLU A 491 -18.60 30.87 17.17
N ASN A 492 -19.56 30.78 18.09
CA ASN A 492 -20.89 31.33 17.88
C ASN A 492 -20.88 32.87 18.00
N ALA A 493 -20.38 33.53 16.96
CA ALA A 493 -20.19 34.97 16.93
C ALA A 493 -20.40 35.53 15.51
N ASP A 494 -20.74 36.81 15.44
CA ASP A 494 -21.05 37.48 14.17
C ASP A 494 -19.83 37.60 13.25
N PRO A 495 -20.00 37.67 11.92
CA PRO A 495 -18.87 37.83 11.01
C PRO A 495 -18.09 39.13 11.25
N ILE A 496 -16.78 39.08 11.01
CA ILE A 496 -15.88 40.25 11.12
C ILE A 496 -15.36 40.63 9.74
N GLU A 497 -15.14 41.92 9.52
CA GLU A 497 -14.52 42.43 8.31
C GLU A 497 -12.99 42.27 8.39
N LEU A 498 -12.36 41.98 7.26
CA LEU A 498 -10.92 41.71 7.20
C LEU A 498 -10.19 42.66 6.25
N GLY A 499 -9.00 43.10 6.66
CA GLY A 499 -7.99 43.66 5.77
C GLY A 499 -6.92 42.63 5.44
N ALA A 500 -6.59 42.44 4.16
CA ALA A 500 -5.50 41.58 3.73
C ALA A 500 -4.21 42.38 3.50
N ALA A 501 -3.12 41.93 4.10
CA ALA A 501 -1.77 42.38 3.79
C ALA A 501 -0.92 41.19 3.33
N TRP A 502 -0.07 41.44 2.35
CA TRP A 502 0.74 40.44 1.68
C TRP A 502 2.20 40.61 2.10
N PRO A 503 2.78 39.68 2.86
CA PRO A 503 4.21 39.72 3.13
C PRO A 503 5.00 39.64 1.83
N THR A 504 6.08 40.43 1.76
CA THR A 504 7.04 40.45 0.64
C THR A 504 7.91 39.21 0.59
#